data_AF-A0A0Q6ZG49-F1
#
_entry.id   AF-A0A0Q6ZG49-F1
#
_cell.length_a   1.000
_cell.length_b   1.000
_cell.length_c   1.000
_cell.angle_alpha   90.00
_cell.angle_beta   90.00
_cell.angle_gamma   90.00
#
_symmetry.space_group_name_H-M   'P 1'
#
loop_
_entity.id
_entity.type
_entity.pdbx_description
1 polymer ?
#
loop_
_entity_poly.entity_id
_entity_poly.type
_entity_poly.pdbx_seq_one_letter_code
_entity_poly.pdbx_strand_id
1 'polypeptide(L)'
;MNRNGKLVVIAILAATVYAGYTTWQGARGFNPTMIDKIKQEIRDDFTRKGNTVVDVDMRRGGEPRRLAGSVTLKAAGADQPQQKACTATLARDDTYRWNCE
;
A
#
# COMPACT_ATOMS: atom_id res chain seq x y z
N MET A 1 -22.10 -22.39 -25.13
CA MET A 1 -20.83 -21.93 -24.51
C MET A 1 -21.15 -20.78 -23.56
N ASN A 2 -21.19 -21.07 -22.26
CA ASN A 2 -21.68 -20.17 -21.22
C ASN A 2 -20.73 -18.97 -21.05
N ARG A 3 -21.20 -17.77 -21.39
CA ARG A 3 -20.48 -16.48 -21.21
C ARG A 3 -19.94 -16.31 -19.78
N ASN A 4 -20.63 -16.87 -18.79
CA ASN A 4 -20.25 -16.78 -17.37
C ASN A 4 -19.00 -17.61 -17.02
N GLY A 5 -18.75 -18.73 -17.73
CA GLY A 5 -17.58 -19.56 -17.49
C GLY A 5 -16.27 -18.90 -17.93
N LYS A 6 -16.31 -18.08 -18.99
CA LYS A 6 -15.13 -17.33 -19.47
C LYS A 6 -14.65 -16.29 -18.46
N LEU A 7 -15.56 -15.62 -17.75
CA LEU A 7 -15.20 -14.61 -16.74
C LEU A 7 -14.52 -15.22 -15.51
N VAL A 8 -15.02 -16.37 -15.04
CA VAL A 8 -14.44 -17.09 -13.89
C VAL A 8 -13.02 -17.57 -14.21
N VAL A 9 -12.80 -18.11 -15.40
CA VAL A 9 -11.47 -18.58 -15.83
C VAL A 9 -10.46 -17.43 -15.93
N ILE A 10 -10.88 -16.27 -16.43
CA ILE A 10 -10.01 -15.08 -16.51
C ILE A 10 -9.65 -14.57 -15.11
N ALA A 11 -10.60 -14.54 -14.18
CA ALA A 11 -10.34 -14.12 -12.81
C ALA A 11 -9.35 -15.04 -12.08
N ILE A 12 -9.45 -16.36 -12.30
CA ILE A 12 -8.54 -17.34 -11.70
C ILE A 12 -7.13 -17.23 -12.31
N LEU A 13 -7.01 -17.03 -13.62
CA LEU A 13 -5.73 -16.80 -14.30
C LEU A 13 -5.06 -15.48 -13.87
N ALA A 14 -5.83 -14.42 -13.67
CA ALA A 14 -5.30 -13.17 -13.14
C ALA A 14 -4.78 -13.33 -11.70
N ALA A 15 -5.49 -14.08 -10.87
CA ALA A 15 -5.09 -14.34 -9.48
C ALA A 15 -3.80 -15.19 -9.39
N THR A 16 -3.63 -16.21 -10.25
CA THR A 16 -2.43 -17.06 -10.24
C THR A 16 -1.19 -16.33 -10.77
N VAL A 17 -1.34 -15.46 -11.78
CA VAL A 17 -0.24 -14.60 -12.24
C VAL A 17 0.17 -13.60 -11.15
N TYR A 18 -0.79 -13.04 -10.40
CA TYR A 18 -0.50 -12.15 -9.29
C TYR A 18 0.25 -12.87 -8.15
N ALA A 19 -0.19 -14.08 -7.79
CA ALA A 19 0.42 -14.88 -6.72
C ALA A 19 1.85 -15.36 -7.06
N GLY A 20 2.10 -15.72 -8.32
CA GLY A 20 3.44 -16.09 -8.81
C GLY A 20 4.42 -14.91 -8.84
N TYR A 21 3.93 -13.69 -9.08
CA TYR A 21 4.76 -12.48 -9.07
C TYR A 21 5.11 -12.02 -7.65
N THR A 22 4.21 -12.23 -6.68
CA THR A 22 4.44 -11.88 -5.27
C THR A 22 5.51 -12.74 -4.61
N THR A 23 5.59 -14.03 -4.93
CA THR A 23 6.57 -14.95 -4.32
C THR A 23 7.99 -14.77 -4.85
N TRP A 24 8.17 -14.33 -6.10
CA TRP A 24 9.51 -14.09 -6.66
C TRP A 24 10.16 -12.79 -6.16
N GLN A 25 9.38 -11.83 -5.65
CA GLN A 25 9.88 -10.54 -5.16
C GLN A 25 10.07 -10.44 -3.64
N GLY A 26 9.54 -11.38 -2.84
CA GLY A 26 9.71 -11.41 -1.37
C GLY A 26 11.18 -11.39 -0.92
N ALA A 27 12.11 -11.82 -1.78
CA ALA A 27 13.55 -11.75 -1.50
C ALA A 27 14.17 -10.33 -1.55
N ARG A 28 13.48 -9.30 -2.09
CA ARG A 28 14.07 -7.96 -2.38
C ARG A 28 13.45 -6.78 -1.63
N GLY A 29 12.55 -7.02 -0.69
CA GLY A 29 11.91 -5.96 0.08
C GLY A 29 10.60 -5.44 -0.52
N PHE A 30 10.20 -4.21 -0.21
CA PHE A 30 8.89 -3.67 -0.64
C PHE A 30 8.78 -3.55 -2.16
N ASN A 31 7.96 -4.38 -2.79
CA ASN A 31 7.67 -4.26 -4.22
C ASN A 31 6.77 -3.04 -4.53
N PRO A 32 6.74 -2.54 -5.79
CA PRO A 32 5.94 -1.36 -6.15
C PRO A 32 4.45 -1.53 -5.81
N THR A 33 3.91 -2.73 -6.04
CA THR A 33 2.52 -3.08 -5.72
C THR A 33 2.20 -2.98 -4.23
N MET A 34 3.11 -3.42 -3.35
CA MET A 34 2.99 -3.29 -1.90
C MET A 34 3.08 -1.83 -1.50
N ILE A 35 3.97 -1.04 -2.11
CA ILE A 35 4.07 0.40 -1.86
C ILE A 35 2.74 1.08 -2.20
N ASP A 36 2.17 0.79 -3.36
CA ASP A 36 0.88 1.36 -3.79
C ASP A 36 -0.26 0.92 -2.88
N LYS A 37 -0.28 -0.36 -2.49
CA LYS A 37 -1.25 -0.87 -1.52
C LYS A 37 -1.14 -0.18 -0.16
N ILE A 38 0.07 0.03 0.36
CA ILE A 38 0.29 0.73 1.63
C ILE A 38 -0.15 2.19 1.53
N LYS A 39 0.14 2.88 0.41
CA LYS A 39 -0.36 4.24 0.18
C LYS A 39 -1.88 4.30 0.20
N GLN A 40 -2.55 3.31 -0.40
CA GLN A 40 -4.01 3.20 -0.35
C GLN A 40 -4.51 2.92 1.07
N GLU A 41 -3.92 1.98 1.79
CA GLU A 41 -4.31 1.66 3.18
C GLU A 41 -4.16 2.87 4.11
N ILE A 42 -3.06 3.63 3.99
CA ILE A 42 -2.86 4.88 4.73
C ILE A 42 -3.98 5.87 4.37
N ARG A 43 -4.25 6.07 3.08
CA ARG A 43 -5.30 6.97 2.62
C ARG A 43 -6.68 6.57 3.19
N ASP A 44 -7.01 5.29 3.13
CA ASP A 44 -8.30 4.76 3.61
C ASP A 44 -8.44 4.86 5.13
N ASP A 45 -7.38 4.59 5.90
CA ASP A 45 -7.38 4.71 7.35
C ASP A 45 -7.62 6.16 7.81
N PHE A 46 -6.93 7.13 7.19
CA PHE A 46 -7.13 8.54 7.48
C PHE A 46 -8.49 9.06 7.01
N THR A 47 -8.97 8.59 5.85
CA THR A 47 -10.32 8.90 5.36
C THR A 47 -11.39 8.37 6.32
N ARG A 48 -11.22 7.16 6.85
CA ARG A 48 -12.11 6.56 7.86
C ARG A 48 -12.11 7.35 9.17
N LYS A 49 -10.98 7.96 9.53
CA LYS A 49 -10.84 8.87 10.68
C LYS A 49 -11.40 10.28 10.42
N GLY A 50 -11.97 10.54 9.25
CA GLY A 50 -12.55 11.83 8.88
C GLY A 50 -11.53 12.88 8.41
N ASN A 51 -10.31 12.46 8.06
CA ASN A 51 -9.30 13.33 7.49
C ASN A 51 -9.33 13.27 5.95
N THR A 52 -9.08 14.40 5.29
CA THR A 52 -8.89 14.43 3.84
C THR A 52 -7.41 14.22 3.54
N VAL A 53 -7.07 13.11 2.88
CA VAL A 53 -5.69 12.85 2.48
C VAL A 53 -5.37 13.60 1.20
N VAL A 54 -4.46 14.58 1.31
CA VAL A 54 -4.02 15.43 0.19
C VAL A 54 -2.97 14.69 -0.62
N ASP A 55 -1.96 14.12 0.05
CA ASP A 55 -0.85 13.43 -0.58
C ASP A 55 -0.30 12.30 0.29
N VAL A 56 0.25 11.26 -0.33
CA VAL A 56 0.96 10.17 0.36
C VAL A 56 2.23 9.84 -0.42
N ASP A 57 3.36 10.32 0.08
CA ASP A 57 4.67 9.95 -0.44
C ASP A 57 5.23 8.82 0.42
N MET A 58 5.63 7.73 -0.22
CA MET A 58 6.28 6.57 0.41
C MET A 58 7.39 6.13 -0.53
N ARG A 59 8.63 6.16 -0.04
CA ARG A 59 9.82 5.79 -0.80
C ARG A 59 10.60 4.72 -0.07
N ARG A 60 11.32 3.90 -0.83
CA ARG A 60 12.28 2.95 -0.27
C ARG A 60 13.37 3.73 0.45
N GLY A 61 13.52 3.47 1.75
CA GLY A 61 14.64 3.99 2.52
C GLY A 61 15.95 3.32 2.12
N GLY A 62 17.04 3.68 2.79
CA GLY A 62 18.34 3.01 2.59
C GLY A 62 18.33 1.50 2.87
N GLU A 63 17.29 0.98 3.54
CA GLU A 63 17.09 -0.44 3.78
C GLU A 63 16.04 -1.03 2.82
N PRO A 64 16.30 -2.18 2.18
CA PRO A 64 15.35 -2.78 1.23
C PRO A 64 14.00 -3.14 1.86
N ARG A 65 13.97 -3.41 3.18
CA ARG A 65 12.77 -3.79 3.95
C ARG A 65 12.12 -2.62 4.69
N ARG A 66 12.50 -1.38 4.37
CA ARG A 66 11.94 -0.20 5.01
C ARG A 66 11.45 0.80 3.98
N LEU A 67 10.22 1.25 4.14
CA LEU A 67 9.71 2.45 3.49
C LEU A 67 9.71 3.59 4.49
N ALA A 68 10.09 4.76 4.02
CA ALA A 68 9.97 6.01 4.73
C ALA A 68 9.33 7.03 3.80
N GLY A 69 8.50 7.89 4.37
CA GLY A 69 7.78 8.90 3.62
C GLY A 69 6.92 9.75 4.53
N SER A 70 5.90 10.37 3.97
CA SER A 70 4.98 11.21 4.71
C SER A 70 3.61 11.22 4.07
N VAL A 71 2.60 11.37 4.92
CA VAL A 71 1.22 11.64 4.51
C VAL A 71 0.86 13.08 4.82
N THR A 72 0.31 13.77 3.84
CA THR A 72 -0.23 15.12 3.99
C THR A 72 -1.74 15.02 4.15
N LEU A 73 -2.23 15.46 5.31
CA LEU A 73 -3.61 15.37 5.73
C LEU A 73 -4.20 16.76 5.89
N LYS A 74 -5.48 16.91 5.58
CA LYS A 74 -6.28 18.07 5.91
C LYS A 74 -7.45 17.60 6.78
N ALA A 75 -7.37 17.88 8.07
CA ALA A 75 -8.48 17.61 8.98
C ALA A 75 -9.64 18.58 8.69
N ALA A 76 -10.87 18.13 8.92
CA ALA A 76 -12.03 19.00 8.83
C ALA A 76 -11.91 20.13 9.88
N GLY A 77 -11.82 21.38 9.43
CA GLY A 77 -11.62 22.55 10.29
C GLY A 77 -10.16 22.95 10.55
N ALA A 78 -9.18 22.23 9.97
CA ALA A 78 -7.79 22.68 9.99
C ALA A 78 -7.48 23.59 8.78
N ASP A 79 -7.00 24.80 9.06
CA ASP A 79 -6.55 25.75 8.03
C ASP A 79 -5.27 25.29 7.32
N GLN A 80 -4.40 24.58 8.04
CA GLN A 80 -3.12 24.10 7.49
C GLN A 80 -3.12 22.58 7.31
N PRO A 81 -2.63 22.07 6.17
CA PRO A 81 -2.39 20.65 6.00
C PRO A 81 -1.31 20.18 6.99
N GLN A 82 -1.60 19.09 7.71
CA GLN A 82 -0.66 18.44 8.59
C GLN A 82 0.10 17.36 7.83
N GLN A 83 1.42 17.50 7.77
CA GLN A 83 2.29 16.44 7.25
C GLN A 83 2.71 15.54 8.42
N LYS A 84 2.43 14.25 8.29
CA LYS A 84 2.81 13.21 9.25
C LYS A 84 3.85 12.31 8.63
N ALA A 85 4.90 11.97 9.38
CA ALA A 85 5.92 11.05 8.91
C ALA A 85 5.38 9.62 8.95
N CYS A 86 5.50 8.90 7.84
CA CYS A 86 5.06 7.51 7.74
C CYS A 86 6.26 6.61 7.51
N THR A 87 6.27 5.47 8.20
CA THR A 87 7.25 4.41 7.98
C THR A 87 6.54 3.09 7.79
N ALA A 88 7.09 2.22 6.94
CA ALA A 88 6.65 0.83 6.87
C ALA A 88 7.85 -0.10 6.94
N THR A 89 7.68 -1.22 7.62
CA THR A 89 8.69 -2.25 7.80
C THR A 89 8.14 -3.58 7.31
N LEU A 90 8.90 -4.26 6.45
CA LEU A 90 8.60 -5.59 5.96
C LEU A 90 9.30 -6.62 6.85
N ALA A 91 8.51 -7.47 7.50
CA ALA A 91 9.00 -8.59 8.28
C ALA A 91 9.47 -9.74 7.36
N ARG A 92 10.09 -10.77 7.96
CA ARG A 92 10.69 -11.89 7.21
C ARG A 92 9.67 -12.86 6.60
N ASP A 93 8.43 -12.81 7.08
CA ASP A 93 7.28 -13.61 6.68
C ASP A 93 6.43 -12.91 5.60
N ASP A 94 7.00 -11.88 4.93
CA ASP A 94 6.32 -10.99 3.98
C ASP A 94 5.16 -10.17 4.58
N THR A 95 4.97 -10.21 5.90
CA THR A 95 4.04 -9.33 6.61
C THR A 95 4.66 -7.94 6.70
N TYR A 96 3.96 -6.89 6.26
CA TYR A 96 4.38 -5.52 6.51
C TYR A 96 3.57 -4.88 7.63
N ARG A 97 4.20 -3.94 8.34
CA ARG A 97 3.53 -3.03 9.26
C ARG A 97 3.89 -1.61 8.88
N TRP A 98 2.90 -0.73 8.85
CA TRP A 98 3.10 0.69 8.65
C TRP A 98 2.59 1.47 9.85
N ASN A 99 3.22 2.59 10.12
CA ASN A 99 2.83 3.52 11.16
C ASN A 99 3.08 4.95 10.68
N CYS A 100 2.22 5.88 11.07
CA CYS A 100 2.37 7.30 10.80
C CYS A 100 2.27 8.05 12.13
N GLU A 101 3.30 8.83 12.44
CA GLU A 101 3.39 9.65 13.66
C GLU A 101 2.75 11.03 13.47
#